data_AF-A0A926VV95-F1
#
_entry.id   AF-A0A926VV95-F1
#
_cell.length_a   1.000
_cell.length_b   1.000
_cell.length_c   1.000
_cell.angle_alpha   90.00
_cell.angle_beta   90.00
_cell.angle_gamma   90.00
#
_symmetry.space_group_name_H-M   'P 1'
#
loop_
_entity.id
_entity.type
_entity.pdbx_description
1 polymer ?
#
loop_
_entity_poly.entity_id
_entity_poly.type
_entity_poly.pdbx_seq_one_letter_code
_entity_poly.pdbx_strand_id
1 'polypeptide(L)' 'MREYRCTRNALYAHDCTGRNDIRERQGHYIWAINEEAAWQEMARRYPEETEAGFTVQEWESFDVKVVEVRRDENGNIIKE' A
#
# COMPACT_ATOMS: atom_id res chain seq x y z
N MET A 1 -13.93 10.38 -1.27
CA MET A 1 -12.75 9.54 -1.55
C MET A 1 -12.52 8.67 -0.33
N ARG A 2 -12.09 7.43 -0.55
CA ARG A 2 -11.84 6.43 0.50
C ARG A 2 -10.40 5.94 0.35
N GLU A 3 -9.84 5.44 1.43
CA GLU A 3 -8.54 4.78 1.40
C GLU A 3 -8.73 3.32 1.04
N TYR A 4 -7.91 2.82 0.12
CA TYR A 4 -7.91 1.44 -0.32
C TYR A 4 -6.52 0.85 -0.07
N ARG A 5 -6.46 -0.28 0.63
CA ARG A 5 -5.26 -1.09 0.75
C ARG A 5 -5.20 -2.03 -0.46
N CYS A 6 -4.28 -1.73 -1.38
CA CYS A 6 -4.03 -2.52 -2.57
C CYS A 6 -2.81 -3.42 -2.38
N THR A 7 -2.96 -4.72 -2.61
CA THR A 7 -1.90 -5.70 -2.44
C THR A 7 -1.56 -6.31 -3.80
N ARG A 8 -0.26 -6.46 -4.08
CA ARG A 8 0.24 -7.12 -5.29
C ARG A 8 -0.05 -8.62 -5.24
N ASN A 9 -0.64 -9.16 -6.30
CA ASN A 9 -0.92 -10.61 -6.39
C ASN A 9 0.28 -11.40 -6.94
N ALA A 10 1.25 -10.74 -7.58
CA ALA A 10 2.47 -11.43 -8.00
C ALA A 10 3.20 -12.02 -6.79
N LEU A 11 3.79 -13.19 -7.00
CA LEU A 11 4.57 -13.88 -5.97
C LEU A 11 5.83 -13.05 -5.65
N TYR A 12 6.13 -12.89 -4.36
CA TYR A 12 7.39 -12.28 -3.96
C TYR A 12 8.54 -13.16 -4.46
N ALA A 13 9.52 -12.53 -5.11
CA ALA A 13 10.68 -13.22 -5.66
C ALA A 13 11.61 -13.77 -4.57
N HIS A 14 11.54 -13.22 -3.36
CA HIS A 14 12.30 -13.65 -2.19
C HIS A 14 11.46 -14.57 -1.31
N ASP A 15 12.12 -15.52 -0.66
CA ASP A 15 11.45 -16.46 0.23
C ASP A 15 11.08 -15.74 1.54
N CYS A 16 9.78 -15.48 1.69
CA CYS A 16 9.20 -14.84 2.85
C CYS A 16 7.78 -15.37 3.04
N THR A 17 7.21 -15.19 4.23
CA THR A 17 5.84 -15.63 4.52
C THR A 17 4.81 -14.98 3.57
N GLY A 18 5.06 -13.72 3.18
CA GLY A 18 4.27 -12.98 2.18
C GLY A 18 4.27 -13.59 0.77
N ARG A 19 5.15 -14.54 0.47
CA ARG A 19 5.11 -15.30 -0.79
C ARG A 19 3.82 -16.10 -0.91
N ASN A 20 3.42 -16.78 0.16
CA ASN A 20 2.28 -17.70 0.18
C ASN A 20 1.03 -17.09 0.85
N ASP A 21 1.21 -16.15 1.78
CA ASP A 21 0.10 -15.51 2.49
C ASP A 21 -0.10 -14.05 2.05
N ILE A 22 -1.24 -13.76 1.43
CA ILE A 22 -1.58 -12.43 0.89
C ILE A 22 -1.76 -11.40 2.02
N ARG A 23 -2.06 -11.83 3.25
CA ARG A 23 -2.25 -10.91 4.40
C ARG A 23 -0.93 -10.29 4.84
N GLU A 24 0.15 -11.06 4.74
CA GLU A 24 1.52 -10.68 5.09
C GLU A 24 2.22 -9.90 3.97
N ARG A 25 1.58 -9.76 2.80
CA ARG A 25 2.09 -8.91 1.72
C ARG A 25 1.95 -7.43 2.06
N GLN A 26 2.91 -6.66 1.56
CA GLN A 26 2.94 -5.22 1.70
C GLN A 26 1.73 -4.62 0.99
N GLY A 27 0.89 -3.94 1.74
CA GLY A 27 -0.23 -3.19 1.19
C GLY A 27 0.21 -1.79 0.77
N HIS A 28 -0.26 -1.36 -0.40
CA HIS A 28 -0.15 0.00 -0.90
C HIS A 28 -1.46 0.74 -0.59
N TYR A 29 -1.37 1.78 0.23
CA TYR A 29 -2.54 2.59 0.59
C TYR A 29 -2.73 3.68 -0.47
N ILE A 30 -3.90 3.66 -1.13
CA ILE A 30 -4.24 4.57 -2.22
C ILE A 30 -5.57 5.24 -1.91
N TRP A 31 -5.60 6.56 -2.03
CA TRP A 31 -6.82 7.33 -1.93
C TRP A 31 -7.51 7.40 -3.29
N ALA A 32 -8.69 6.80 -3.40
CA ALA A 32 -9.42 6.73 -4.66
C ALA A 32 -10.92 6.99 -4.46
N ILE A 33 -11.63 7.15 -5.57
CA ILE A 33 -13.10 7.32 -5.56
C ILE A 33 -13.83 5.98 -5.41
N ASN A 34 -13.22 4.89 -5.86
CA ASN A 34 -13.74 3.51 -5.86
C ASN A 34 -12.57 2.52 -6.00
N GLU A 35 -12.86 1.22 -5.93
CA GLU A 35 -11.85 0.16 -6.07
C GLU A 35 -11.16 0.17 -7.45
N GLU A 36 -11.89 0.48 -8.51
CA GLU A 36 -11.37 0.47 -9.89
C GLU A 36 -10.31 1.57 -10.10
N ALA A 37 -10.55 2.76 -9.56
CA ALA A 37 -9.58 3.86 -9.59
C ALA A 37 -8.33 3.52 -8.76
N ALA A 38 -8.48 2.86 -7.61
CA ALA A 38 -7.35 2.38 -6.83
C ALA A 38 -6.54 1.32 -7.59
N TRP A 39 -7.23 0.42 -8.29
CA TRP A 39 -6.61 -0.59 -9.15
C TRP A 39 -5.86 0.04 -10.32
N GLN A 40 -6.43 1.05 -10.99
CA GLN A 40 -5.78 1.74 -12.11
C GLN A 40 -4.49 2.44 -11.67
N GLU A 41 -4.48 3.07 -10.49
CA GLU A 41 -3.27 3.67 -9.92
C GLU A 41 -2.19 2.60 -9.64
N MET A 42 -2.59 1.41 -9.16
CA MET A 42 -1.67 0.28 -9.02
C MET A 42 -1.14 -0.22 -10.36
N ALA A 43 -2.00 -0.39 -11.35
CA ALA A 43 -1.61 -0.84 -12.69
C ALA A 43 -0.67 0.16 -13.37
N ARG A 44 -0.85 1.46 -13.13
CA ARG A 44 0.07 2.49 -13.60
C ARG A 44 1.44 2.42 -12.91
N ARG A 45 1.46 2.07 -11.62
CA ARG A 45 2.69 1.99 -10.82
C ARG A 45 3.46 0.67 -11.02
N TYR A 46 2.73 -0.42 -11.31
CA TYR A 46 3.25 -1.77 -11.50
C TYR A 46 2.69 -2.40 -12.78
N PRO A 47 2.98 -1.83 -13.96
CA PRO A 47 2.40 -2.30 -15.23
C PRO A 47 2.74 -3.78 -15.51
N GLU A 48 3.94 -4.21 -15.14
CA GLU A 48 4.44 -5.58 -15.30
C GLU A 48 3.70 -6.61 -14.43
N GLU A 49 3.02 -6.16 -13.37
CA GLU A 49 2.28 -7.04 -12.44
C GLU A 49 0.76 -7.00 -12.67
N THR A 50 0.31 -6.21 -13.65
CA THR A 50 -1.11 -6.10 -14.02
C THR A 50 -1.70 -7.45 -14.44
N GLU A 51 -0.89 -8.32 -15.07
CA GLU A 51 -1.31 -9.66 -15.47
C GLU A 51 -1.61 -10.56 -14.26
N ALA A 52 -0.82 -10.45 -13.19
CA ALA A 52 -1.09 -11.13 -11.92
C ALA A 52 -2.26 -10.48 -11.16
N GLY A 53 -2.50 -9.19 -11.41
CA GLY A 53 -3.55 -8.39 -10.83
C GLY A 53 -3.22 -7.84 -9.43
N PHE A 54 -4.17 -7.08 -8.90
CA PHE A 54 -4.07 -6.47 -7.57
C PHE A 54 -5.33 -6.76 -6.78
N THR A 55 -5.14 -7.11 -5.50
CA THR A 55 -6.25 -7.22 -4.56
C THR A 55 -6.50 -5.85 -3.95
N VAL A 56 -7.68 -5.28 -4.17
CA VAL A 56 -8.08 -3.98 -3.60
C VAL A 56 -9.04 -4.24 -2.45
N GLN A 57 -8.73 -3.70 -1.28
CA GLN A 57 -9.60 -3.76 -0.10
C GLN A 57 -9.89 -2.34 0.36
N GLU A 58 -11.17 -1.99 0.51
CA GLU A 58 -11.53 -0.75 1.18
C GLU A 58 -11.00 -0.78 2.60
N TRP A 59 -10.21 0.22 2.96
CA TRP A 59 -9.58 0.32 4.25
C TRP A 59 -10.37 1.28 5.13
N GLU A 60 -11.20 0.72 6.00
CA GLU A 60 -11.78 1.47 7.11
C GLU A 60 -10.71 1.63 8.20
N SER A 61 -9.92 2.70 8.08
CA SER A 61 -8.97 3.11 9.12
C SER A 61 -9.74 3.35 10.42
N PHE A 62 -9.59 2.44 11.38
CA PHE A 62 -9.93 2.72 12.77
C PHE A 62 -8.99 3.83 13.28
N ASP A 63 -9.40 5.10 13.11
CA ASP A 63 -8.75 6.33 13.62
C ASP A 63 -7.22 6.23 13.77
N VAL A 64 -6.51 5.87 12.70
CA VAL A 64 -5.05 5.78 12.76
C VAL A 64 -4.48 7.18 12.58
N LYS A 65 -4.02 7.79 13.68
CA LYS A 65 -3.29 9.06 13.65
C LYS A 65 -1.88 8.84 13.05
N VAL A 66 -1.76 8.99 11.74
CA VAL A 66 -0.46 8.98 11.05
C VAL A 66 0.25 10.31 11.36
N VAL A 67 1.37 10.24 12.06
CA VAL A 67 2.22 11.40 12.37
C VAL A 67 3.49 11.30 11.52
N GLU A 68 3.70 12.24 10.62
CA GLU A 68 4.98 12.40 9.92
C GLU A 68 6.02 12.91 10.92
N VAL A 69 6.95 12.04 11.33
CA VAL A 69 8.06 12.43 12.21
C VAL A 69 9.23 12.85 11.33
N ARG A 70 9.36 14.15 11.05
CA ARG A 70 10.57 14.70 10.43
C ARG A 70 11.70 14.74 11.45
N ARG A 71 12.85 14.18 11.08
CA ARG A 71 14.07 14.20 11.90
C ARG A 71 15.19 14.93 11.16
N ASP A 72 15.98 15.72 11.87
CA ASP A 72 17.20 16.32 11.32
C ASP A 72 18.34 15.28 11.22
N GLU A 73 19.47 15.68 10.65
CA GLU A 73 20.67 14.82 10.45
C GLU A 73 21.24 14.24 11.76
N ASN A 74 20.91 14.84 12.92
CA ASN A 74 21.28 14.36 14.25
C ASN A 74 20.14 13.58 14.95
N GLY A 75 19.02 13.34 14.27
CA GLY A 75 17.91 12.53 14.77
C GLY A 75 16.90 13.26 15.66
N ASN A 76 16.95 14.59 15.80
CA ASN A 76 15.97 15.33 16.59
C ASN A 76 14.70 15.58 15.80
N ILE A 77 13.55 15.57 16.49
CA ILE A 77 12.25 15.84 15.87
C ILE A 77 12.18 17.33 15.53
N ILE A 78 12.04 17.64 14.23
CA ILE A 78 11.80 19.01 13.77
C ILE A 78 10.32 19.31 14.01
N LYS A 79 10.02 20.15 15.00
CA LYS A 79 8.68 20.73 15.20
C LYS A 79 8.69 22.12 14.58
N GLU A 80 7.75 22.39 13.69
CA GLU A 80 7.45 23.76 13.23
C GLU A 80 6.81 24.58 14.36
#